data_AF-A0A0H5QXI9-F1
#
_entry.id   AF-A0A0H5QXI9-F1
#
_cell.length_a   1.000
_cell.length_b   1.000
_cell.length_c   1.000
_cell.angle_alpha   90.00
_cell.angle_beta   90.00
_cell.angle_gamma   90.00
#
_symmetry.space_group_name_H-M   'P 1'
#
loop_
_entity.id
_entity.type
_entity.pdbx_description
1 polymer ?
#
loop_
_entity_poly.entity_id
_entity_poly.type
_entity_poly.pdbx_seq_one_letter_code
_entity_poly.pdbx_strand_id
1 'polypeptide(L)'
;MYQCEKCSKCFSNQRDRKYHWRKEHQESVTINLPDRTRFIVHRSISNDISGFSCPIQSCDAFLENPQSLRKHVLQCSRLASVTHRPTPDQDQDQQDPTPISSLTLYDISFIAELSILVCRKCQYVLSPISRPIRQHIRDKHTGTTPSLAFVKQALLLIEAEICSANHP
;
A
#
# COMPACT_ATOMS: atom_id res chain seq x y z
N MET A 1 -21.45 -30.58 -0.61
CA MET A 1 -20.24 -30.42 0.24
C MET A 1 -19.03 -30.41 -0.67
N TYR A 2 -18.11 -29.44 -0.50
CA TYR A 2 -16.96 -29.26 -1.38
C TYR A 2 -15.67 -29.44 -0.58
N GLN A 3 -14.93 -30.52 -0.82
CA GLN A 3 -13.68 -30.82 -0.12
C GLN A 3 -12.47 -30.28 -0.89
N CYS A 4 -11.46 -29.81 -0.17
CA CYS A 4 -10.16 -29.44 -0.73
C CYS A 4 -9.35 -30.70 -1.09
N GLU A 5 -8.67 -30.70 -2.23
CA GLU A 5 -7.88 -31.86 -2.68
C GLU A 5 -6.52 -31.97 -1.99
N LYS A 6 -5.99 -30.85 -1.47
CA LYS A 6 -4.66 -30.79 -0.85
C LYS A 6 -4.71 -30.86 0.69
N CYS A 7 -5.89 -30.64 1.30
CA CYS A 7 -6.05 -30.76 2.74
C CYS A 7 -7.46 -31.24 3.12
N SER A 8 -7.64 -31.68 4.36
CA SER A 8 -8.91 -32.26 4.82
C SER A 8 -10.04 -31.24 5.06
N LYS A 9 -9.90 -29.98 4.63
CA LYS A 9 -10.92 -28.95 4.84
C LYS A 9 -12.12 -29.12 3.90
N CYS A 10 -13.31 -28.91 4.45
CA CYS A 10 -14.58 -29.01 3.75
C CYS A 10 -15.35 -27.69 3.79
N PHE A 11 -16.05 -27.38 2.71
CA PHE A 11 -16.74 -26.12 2.49
C PHE A 11 -18.20 -26.36 2.11
N SER A 12 -19.07 -25.43 2.51
CA SER A 12 -20.50 -25.45 2.20
C SER A 12 -20.76 -25.18 0.71
N ASN A 13 -19.92 -24.36 0.07
CA ASN A 13 -20.04 -24.00 -1.35
C ASN A 13 -18.70 -24.03 -2.10
N GLN A 14 -18.77 -24.05 -3.44
CA GLN A 14 -17.58 -24.15 -4.29
C GLN A 14 -16.72 -22.87 -4.28
N ARG A 15 -17.34 -21.70 -4.04
CA ARG A 15 -16.66 -20.39 -4.02
C ARG A 15 -15.65 -20.34 -2.88
N ASP A 16 -16.05 -20.78 -1.69
CA ASP A 16 -15.21 -20.77 -0.50
C ASP A 16 -14.07 -21.78 -0.63
N ARG A 17 -14.35 -22.97 -1.19
CA ARG A 17 -13.28 -23.93 -1.53
C ARG A 17 -12.25 -23.31 -2.48
N LYS A 18 -12.70 -22.65 -3.55
CA LYS A 18 -11.81 -21.99 -4.52
C LYS A 18 -11.00 -20.86 -3.88
N TYR A 19 -11.60 -20.09 -2.97
CA TYR A 19 -10.89 -19.05 -2.23
C TYR A 19 -9.83 -19.65 -1.30
N HIS A 20 -10.19 -20.67 -0.53
CA HIS A 20 -9.27 -21.41 0.33
C HIS A 20 -8.08 -21.97 -0.45
N TRP A 21 -8.31 -22.62 -1.59
CA TRP A 21 -7.22 -23.17 -2.40
C TRP A 21 -6.24 -22.07 -2.85
N ARG A 22 -6.74 -20.90 -3.29
CA ARG A 22 -5.89 -19.76 -3.66
C ARG A 22 -5.10 -19.22 -2.46
N LYS A 23 -5.72 -19.15 -1.29
CA LYS A 23 -5.08 -18.60 -0.09
C LYS A 23 -4.05 -19.54 0.50
N GLU A 24 -4.31 -20.85 0.54
CA GLU A 24 -3.53 -21.81 1.33
C GLU A 24 -2.64 -22.72 0.47
N HIS A 25 -2.97 -22.91 -0.81
CA HIS A 25 -2.36 -23.98 -1.61
C HIS A 25 -1.77 -23.51 -2.93
N GLN A 26 -2.09 -22.29 -3.37
CA GLN A 26 -1.48 -21.72 -4.57
C GLN A 26 -0.01 -21.41 -4.30
N GLU A 27 0.89 -22.20 -4.89
CA GLU A 27 2.35 -22.12 -4.69
C GLU A 27 3.03 -21.06 -5.55
N SER A 28 2.40 -20.64 -6.65
CA SER A 28 2.95 -19.60 -7.50
C SER A 28 1.85 -18.76 -8.13
N VAL A 29 2.21 -17.53 -8.49
CA VAL A 29 1.35 -16.63 -9.22
C VAL A 29 2.14 -15.99 -10.36
N THR A 30 1.60 -16.14 -11.57
CA THR A 30 2.06 -15.38 -12.72
C THR A 30 1.38 -14.01 -12.73
N ILE A 31 2.18 -12.97 -12.92
CA ILE A 31 1.78 -11.57 -13.08
C ILE A 31 2.30 -11.10 -14.43
N ASN A 32 1.40 -10.57 -15.25
CA ASN A 32 1.74 -9.98 -16.53
C ASN A 32 1.54 -8.47 -16.40
N LEU A 33 2.60 -7.72 -16.67
CA LEU A 33 2.57 -6.27 -16.70
C LEU A 33 2.20 -5.76 -18.10
N PRO A 34 1.74 -4.50 -18.20
CA PRO A 34 1.35 -3.90 -19.49
C PRO A 34 2.51 -3.78 -20.48
N ASP A 35 3.73 -3.66 -19.99
CA ASP A 35 4.99 -3.62 -20.74
C ASP A 35 5.44 -5.00 -21.28
N ARG A 36 4.58 -6.03 -21.13
CA ARG A 36 4.83 -7.43 -21.45
C ARG A 36 5.84 -8.13 -20.54
N THR A 37 6.27 -7.48 -19.46
CA THR A 37 7.09 -8.13 -18.43
C THR A 37 6.26 -9.16 -17.69
N ARG A 38 6.84 -10.36 -17.50
CA ARG A 38 6.18 -11.47 -16.81
C ARG A 38 6.97 -11.84 -15.57
N PHE A 39 6.31 -11.74 -14.42
CA PHE A 39 6.84 -12.23 -13.15
C PHE A 39 6.17 -13.53 -12.76
N ILE A 40 6.98 -14.51 -12.35
CA ILE A 40 6.50 -15.72 -11.68
C ILE A 40 6.97 -15.60 -10.23
N VAL A 41 6.03 -15.33 -9.34
CA VAL A 41 6.32 -15.18 -7.91
C VAL A 41 5.92 -16.47 -7.22
N HIS A 42 6.87 -17.09 -6.54
CA HIS A 42 6.63 -18.26 -5.72
C HIS A 42 6.21 -17.85 -4.31
N ARG A 43 5.37 -18.68 -3.71
CA ARG A 43 5.00 -18.56 -2.32
C ARG A 43 6.24 -18.82 -1.47
N SER A 44 6.50 -17.94 -0.52
CA SER A 44 7.58 -18.04 0.45
C SER A 44 7.04 -17.85 1.88
N ILE A 45 7.85 -18.20 2.86
CA ILE A 45 7.55 -17.98 4.28
C ILE A 45 8.44 -16.84 4.75
N SER A 46 7.83 -15.82 5.35
CA SER A 46 8.53 -14.68 5.96
C SER A 46 7.90 -14.44 7.33
N ASN A 47 8.71 -14.44 8.40
CA ASN A 47 8.25 -14.30 9.78
C ASN A 47 7.07 -15.22 10.13
N ASP A 48 7.18 -16.50 9.78
CA ASP A 48 6.15 -17.54 9.97
C ASP A 48 4.83 -17.31 9.19
N ILE A 49 4.77 -16.28 8.35
CA ILE A 49 3.62 -15.97 7.49
C ILE A 49 3.93 -16.48 6.07
N SER A 50 3.07 -17.34 5.54
CA SER A 50 3.15 -17.82 4.15
C SER A 50 2.51 -16.80 3.20
N GLY A 51 3.25 -16.31 2.22
CA GLY A 51 2.77 -15.31 1.27
C GLY A 51 3.68 -15.15 0.05
N PHE A 52 3.62 -13.99 -0.58
CA PHE A 52 4.34 -13.70 -1.82
C PHE A 52 5.02 -12.33 -1.72
N SER A 53 6.30 -12.29 -2.07
CA SER A 53 7.07 -11.04 -2.13
C SER A 53 6.84 -10.33 -3.46
N CYS A 54 6.81 -9.00 -3.42
CA CYS A 54 6.83 -8.19 -4.64
C CYS A 54 8.16 -8.46 -5.41
N PRO A 55 8.10 -8.69 -6.73
CA PRO A 55 9.31 -8.91 -7.54
C PRO A 55 9.99 -7.61 -7.99
N ILE A 56 9.47 -6.44 -7.62
CA ILE A 56 10.04 -5.14 -7.98
C ILE A 56 11.21 -4.84 -7.05
N GLN A 57 12.38 -4.53 -7.60
CA GLN A 57 13.66 -4.43 -6.87
C GLN A 57 13.68 -3.39 -5.73
N SER A 58 12.77 -2.41 -5.73
CA SER A 58 12.66 -1.37 -4.71
C SER A 58 11.43 -1.56 -3.80
N CYS A 59 10.87 -2.77 -3.75
CA CYS A 59 9.66 -3.03 -2.97
C CYS A 59 9.76 -4.32 -2.15
N ASP A 60 9.73 -4.17 -0.83
CA ASP A 60 9.75 -5.29 0.13
C ASP A 60 8.34 -5.76 0.54
N ALA A 61 7.31 -5.41 -0.24
CA ALA A 61 5.94 -5.77 0.11
C ALA A 61 5.73 -7.30 0.09
N PHE A 62 5.18 -7.83 1.18
CA PHE A 62 4.85 -9.24 1.34
C PHE A 62 3.34 -9.42 1.55
N LEU A 63 2.69 -10.23 0.71
CA LEU A 63 1.24 -10.40 0.70
C LEU A 63 0.83 -11.88 0.70
N GLU A 64 -0.07 -12.28 1.60
CA GLU A 64 -0.60 -13.66 1.66
C GLU A 64 -1.47 -14.02 0.44
N ASN A 65 -2.20 -13.03 -0.10
CA ASN A 65 -3.19 -13.25 -1.14
C ASN A 65 -2.61 -12.95 -2.53
N PRO A 66 -2.59 -13.93 -3.46
CA PRO A 66 -2.05 -13.74 -4.81
C PRO A 66 -2.82 -12.68 -5.62
N GLN A 67 -4.11 -12.45 -5.34
CA GLN A 67 -4.88 -11.39 -5.99
C GLN A 67 -4.44 -10.00 -5.53
N SER A 68 -4.13 -9.85 -4.24
CA SER A 68 -3.60 -8.60 -3.69
C SER A 68 -2.22 -8.31 -4.26
N LEU A 69 -1.35 -9.33 -4.36
CA LEU A 69 -0.04 -9.20 -5.01
C LEU A 69 -0.17 -8.73 -6.46
N ARG A 70 -1.06 -9.34 -7.26
CA ARG A 70 -1.27 -8.91 -8.65
C ARG A 70 -1.61 -7.43 -8.75
N LYS A 71 -2.56 -6.96 -7.94
CA LYS A 71 -2.95 -5.54 -7.93
C LYS A 71 -1.80 -4.65 -7.49
N HIS A 72 -1.07 -5.06 -6.45
CA HIS A 72 0.08 -4.34 -5.95
C HIS A 72 1.17 -4.21 -7.02
N VAL A 73 1.59 -5.29 -7.67
CA VAL A 73 2.67 -5.27 -8.67
C VAL A 73 2.31 -4.39 -9.87
N LEU A 74 1.05 -4.44 -10.34
CA LEU A 74 0.56 -3.57 -11.42
C LEU A 74 0.64 -2.07 -11.09
N GLN A 75 0.56 -1.71 -9.81
CA GLN A 75 0.68 -0.33 -9.33
C GLN A 75 2.13 0.03 -9.01
N CYS A 76 2.84 -0.88 -8.33
CA CYS A 76 4.23 -0.73 -7.92
C CYS A 76 5.17 -0.55 -9.12
N SER A 77 4.95 -1.29 -10.20
CA SER A 77 5.73 -1.15 -11.44
C SER A 77 5.61 0.23 -12.08
N ARG A 78 4.50 0.96 -11.85
CA ARG A 78 4.31 2.32 -12.38
C ARG A 78 5.09 3.37 -11.58
N LEU A 79 5.35 3.08 -10.31
CA LEU A 79 6.04 3.98 -9.38
C LEU A 79 7.56 3.79 -9.42
N ALA A 80 8.03 2.56 -9.66
CA ALA A 80 9.46 2.25 -9.78
C ALA A 80 10.13 2.96 -10.97
N SER A 81 9.36 3.39 -11.98
CA SER A 81 9.87 4.13 -13.14
C SER A 81 10.25 5.59 -12.85
N VAL A 82 9.97 6.12 -11.65
CA VAL A 82 10.21 7.53 -11.29
C VAL A 82 11.51 7.73 -10.50
N THR A 83 12.13 6.66 -10.01
CA THR A 83 13.29 6.76 -9.11
C THR A 83 14.61 6.55 -9.85
N HIS A 84 15.07 7.55 -10.60
CA HIS A 84 16.51 7.73 -10.84
C HIS A 84 16.85 9.18 -11.17
N ARG A 85 17.18 9.96 -10.13
CA ARG A 85 18.17 11.03 -10.24
C ARG A 85 18.95 11.09 -8.93
N PRO A 86 20.24 10.69 -8.90
CA PRO A 86 21.10 11.01 -7.79
C PRO A 86 21.48 12.49 -7.93
N THR A 87 21.19 13.29 -6.90
CA THR A 87 21.71 14.66 -6.78
C THR A 87 22.74 14.64 -5.65
N PRO A 88 23.93 15.24 -5.87
CA PRO A 88 25.07 15.09 -4.98
C PRO A 88 24.93 15.92 -3.70
N ASP A 89 25.54 15.37 -2.66
CA ASP A 89 26.03 15.99 -1.42
C ASP A 89 26.17 17.52 -1.47
N GLN A 90 25.36 18.24 -0.68
CA GLN A 90 25.75 19.52 -0.10
C GLN A 90 25.11 19.67 1.28
N ASP A 91 25.96 19.53 2.30
CA ASP A 91 25.84 20.19 3.60
C ASP A 91 25.40 21.65 3.45
N GLN A 92 24.31 22.03 4.14
CA GLN A 92 24.31 23.27 4.92
C GLN A 92 23.17 23.31 5.94
N ASP A 93 23.57 23.74 7.12
CA ASP A 93 22.87 23.82 8.40
C ASP A 93 21.91 25.03 8.49
N GLN A 94 21.00 24.95 9.46
CA GLN A 94 20.35 26.04 10.21
C GLN A 94 19.03 26.72 9.74
N GLN A 95 17.92 26.17 10.29
CA GLN A 95 16.81 26.79 11.06
C GLN A 95 16.07 28.05 10.53
N ASP A 96 14.74 27.96 10.33
CA ASP A 96 13.70 28.32 11.33
C ASP A 96 12.27 27.90 10.85
N PRO A 97 11.16 28.06 11.61
CA PRO A 97 10.15 27.02 11.80
C PRO A 97 8.84 27.35 11.07
N THR A 98 8.44 26.54 10.09
CA THR A 98 7.11 26.71 9.49
C THR A 98 6.02 26.14 10.40
N PRO A 99 4.81 26.74 10.42
CA PRO A 99 3.79 26.44 11.41
C PRO A 99 3.30 25.01 11.26
N ILE A 100 3.38 24.26 12.36
CA ILE A 100 2.77 22.96 12.55
C ILE A 100 1.29 23.07 12.26
N SER A 101 0.75 22.31 11.30
CA SER A 101 -0.66 21.92 11.36
C SER A 101 -0.96 20.62 10.61
N SER A 102 -1.19 19.59 11.43
CA SER A 102 -1.94 18.36 11.17
C SER A 102 -1.21 17.20 10.46
N LEU A 103 -1.22 16.03 11.12
CA LEU A 103 -0.87 14.67 10.66
C LEU A 103 0.42 14.01 11.18
N THR A 104 1.11 14.60 12.16
CA THR A 104 2.21 13.91 12.88
C THR A 104 1.74 12.68 13.70
N LEU A 105 0.44 12.41 13.81
CA LEU A 105 -0.07 11.26 14.58
C LEU A 105 -0.04 9.93 13.80
N TYR A 106 -0.06 9.96 12.46
CA TYR A 106 -0.06 8.74 11.62
C TYR A 106 0.86 8.83 10.40
N ASP A 107 1.73 9.84 10.37
CA ASP A 107 2.69 10.11 9.32
C ASP A 107 2.06 10.07 7.92
N ILE A 108 0.93 10.76 7.71
CA ILE A 108 0.35 10.89 6.37
C ILE A 108 0.85 12.19 5.75
N SER A 109 1.27 12.12 4.49
CA SER A 109 1.75 13.28 3.74
C SER A 109 1.06 13.38 2.40
N PHE A 110 0.83 14.62 1.98
CA PHE A 110 0.37 14.94 0.65
C PHE A 110 1.57 15.31 -0.22
N ILE A 111 1.67 14.70 -1.39
CA ILE A 111 2.68 15.04 -2.41
C ILE A 111 1.97 15.88 -3.46
N ALA A 112 2.14 17.20 -3.40
CA ALA A 112 1.41 18.15 -4.23
C ALA A 112 1.66 17.94 -5.73
N GLU A 113 2.91 17.69 -6.11
CA GLU A 113 3.35 17.43 -7.50
C GLU A 113 2.58 16.29 -8.17
N LEU A 114 2.18 15.29 -7.38
CA LEU A 114 1.50 14.09 -7.85
C LEU A 114 0.03 14.07 -7.45
N SER A 115 -0.44 15.04 -6.66
CA SER A 115 -1.79 15.10 -6.10
C SER A 115 -2.20 13.80 -5.39
N ILE A 116 -1.28 13.19 -4.64
CA ILE A 116 -1.52 11.93 -3.92
C ILE A 116 -1.27 12.08 -2.42
N LEU A 117 -2.05 11.32 -1.63
CA LEU A 117 -1.77 11.11 -0.22
C LEU A 117 -0.99 9.83 -0.03
N VAL A 118 0.00 9.86 0.86
CA VAL A 118 0.87 8.73 1.15
C VAL A 118 0.99 8.57 2.66
N CYS A 119 0.79 7.36 3.17
CA CYS A 119 1.19 7.03 4.53
C CYS A 119 2.71 6.82 4.57
N ARG A 120 3.48 7.69 5.22
CA ARG A 120 4.94 7.55 5.35
C ARG A 120 5.36 6.32 6.15
N LYS A 121 4.51 5.75 7.01
CA LYS A 121 4.84 4.51 7.74
C LYS A 121 4.98 3.28 6.84
N CYS A 122 4.25 3.20 5.73
CA CYS A 122 4.29 2.05 4.81
C CYS A 122 4.33 2.44 3.32
N GLN A 123 4.48 3.73 3.05
CA GLN A 123 4.43 4.34 1.73
C GLN A 123 3.18 3.99 0.91
N TYR A 124 2.07 3.69 1.57
CA TYR A 124 0.82 3.34 0.91
C TYR A 124 0.10 4.58 0.38
N VAL A 125 -0.24 4.58 -0.91
CA VAL A 125 -1.02 5.65 -1.54
C VAL A 125 -2.47 5.56 -1.08
N LEU A 126 -2.90 6.61 -0.42
CA LEU A 126 -4.24 6.76 0.13
C LEU A 126 -5.11 7.52 -0.85
N SER A 127 -6.35 7.04 -0.99
CA SER A 127 -7.40 7.86 -1.57
C SER A 127 -7.72 9.01 -0.59
N PRO A 128 -7.95 10.25 -1.06
CA PRO A 128 -8.33 11.41 -0.25
C PRO A 128 -9.76 11.31 0.26
N ILE A 129 -10.13 10.15 0.78
CA ILE A 129 -11.43 9.85 1.34
C ILE A 129 -11.18 9.30 2.74
N SER A 130 -11.90 9.85 3.72
CA SER A 130 -11.71 9.53 5.14
C SER A 130 -11.86 8.04 5.48
N ARG A 131 -12.72 7.31 4.75
CA ARG A 131 -12.97 5.88 4.99
C ARG A 131 -11.76 4.99 4.62
N PRO A 132 -11.21 5.05 3.40
CA PRO A 132 -9.96 4.37 3.06
C PRO A 132 -8.80 4.67 4.01
N ILE A 133 -8.64 5.93 4.42
CA ILE A 133 -7.57 6.36 5.33
C ILE A 133 -7.72 5.69 6.70
N ARG A 134 -8.92 5.74 7.29
CA ARG A 134 -9.19 5.11 8.58
C ARG A 134 -9.02 3.59 8.54
N GLN A 135 -9.48 2.96 7.46
CA GLN A 135 -9.35 1.52 7.26
C GLN A 135 -7.88 1.12 7.18
N HIS A 136 -7.10 1.88 6.40
CA HIS A 136 -5.67 1.67 6.27
C HIS A 136 -4.94 1.76 7.62
N ILE A 137 -5.16 2.84 8.38
CA ILE A 137 -4.50 3.06 9.66
C ILE A 137 -4.85 1.94 10.67
N ARG A 138 -6.13 1.54 10.71
CA ARG A 138 -6.60 0.44 11.57
C ARG A 138 -5.91 -0.86 11.24
N ASP A 139 -5.88 -1.23 9.96
CA ASP A 139 -5.44 -2.54 9.52
C ASP A 139 -3.92 -2.66 9.45
N LYS A 140 -3.19 -1.54 9.32
CA LYS A 140 -1.75 -1.53 9.01
C LYS A 140 -0.86 -0.88 10.05
N HIS A 141 -1.36 0.02 10.91
CA HIS A 141 -0.47 0.87 11.70
C HIS A 141 -0.59 0.79 13.21
N THR A 142 -1.75 0.58 13.83
CA THR A 142 -1.81 0.41 15.31
C THR A 142 -3.16 -0.09 15.86
N GLY A 143 -4.14 -0.47 15.03
CA GLY A 143 -5.48 -0.89 15.50
C GLY A 143 -6.35 0.21 16.12
N THR A 144 -5.76 1.32 16.59
CA THR A 144 -6.47 2.52 17.02
C THR A 144 -6.99 3.25 15.79
N THR A 145 -8.32 3.25 15.63
CA THR A 145 -8.96 3.94 14.51
C THR A 145 -8.99 5.44 14.82
N PRO A 146 -8.45 6.30 13.95
CA PRO A 146 -8.58 7.74 14.15
C PRO A 146 -10.04 8.17 14.07
N SER A 147 -10.40 9.18 14.87
CA SER A 147 -11.74 9.72 14.87
C SER A 147 -12.08 10.30 13.49
N LEU A 148 -13.35 10.15 13.07
CA LEU A 148 -13.80 10.66 11.78
C LEU A 148 -13.63 12.18 11.67
N ALA A 149 -13.87 12.91 12.77
CA ALA A 149 -13.71 14.36 12.85
C ALA A 149 -12.25 14.76 12.57
N PHE A 150 -11.29 14.05 13.15
CA PHE A 150 -9.87 14.30 12.93
C PHE A 150 -9.45 14.09 11.48
N VAL A 151 -9.88 12.99 10.86
CA VAL A 151 -9.53 12.70 9.46
C VAL A 151 -10.17 13.70 8.49
N LYS A 152 -11.40 14.16 8.77
CA LYS A 152 -12.04 15.21 7.97
C LYS A 152 -11.31 16.55 8.11
N GLN A 153 -10.92 16.93 9.33
CA GLN A 153 -10.17 18.17 9.55
C GLN A 153 -8.83 18.15 8.80
N ALA A 154 -8.12 17.02 8.82
CA ALA A 154 -6.87 16.87 8.10
C ALA A 154 -7.06 16.97 6.58
N LEU A 155 -8.11 16.35 6.02
CA LEU A 155 -8.43 16.47 4.60
C LEU A 155 -8.77 17.92 4.21
N LEU A 156 -9.49 18.66 5.05
CA LEU A 156 -9.79 20.09 4.79
C LEU A 156 -8.53 20.96 4.79
N LEU A 157 -7.55 20.66 5.66
CA LEU A 157 -6.27 21.37 5.66
C LEU A 157 -5.45 21.05 4.40
N ILE A 158 -5.47 19.80 3.93
CA ILE A 158 -4.87 19.41 2.64
C ILE A 158 -5.56 20.11 1.48
N GLU A 159 -6.90 20.19 1.46
CA GLU A 159 -7.66 20.92 0.45
C GLU A 159 -7.34 22.43 0.47
N ALA A 160 -7.15 23.02 1.65
CA ALA A 160 -6.75 24.42 1.79
C ALA A 160 -5.32 24.67 1.25
N GLU A 161 -4.37 23.79 1.56
CA GLU A 161 -3.00 23.81 1.02
C GLU A 161 -2.99 23.66 -0.51
N ILE A 162 -3.83 22.77 -1.07
CA ILE A 162 -4.02 22.62 -2.52
C ILE A 162 -4.53 23.92 -3.15
N CYS A 163 -5.49 24.59 -2.52
CA CYS A 163 -6.03 25.86 -3.02
C CYS A 163 -5.02 27.01 -2.92
N SER A 164 -4.17 27.03 -1.90
CA SER A 164 -3.12 28.04 -1.73
C SER A 164 -1.92 27.85 -2.67
N ALA A 165 -1.58 26.61 -3.02
CA ALA A 165 -0.48 26.30 -3.94
C ALA A 165 -0.80 26.55 -5.42
N ASN A 166 -2.07 26.79 -5.78
CA ASN A 166 -2.54 27.03 -7.15
C ASN A 166 -2.78 28.51 -7.49
N HIS A 167 -2.43 29.44 -6.60
CA HIS A 167 -2.46 30.88 -6.88
C HIS A 167 -1.03 31.41 -7.09
N PRO A 168 -0.62 31.74 -8.34
CA PRO A 168 0.57 32.55 -8.59
C PRO A 168 0.34 34.02 -8.22
#